data_AF-A0A2K9P545-F1
#
_entry.id   AF-A0A2K9P545-F1
#
_cell.length_a   1.000
_cell.length_b   1.000
_cell.length_c   1.000
_cell.angle_alpha   90.00
_cell.angle_beta   90.00
_cell.angle_gamma   90.00
#
_symmetry.space_group_name_H-M   'P 1'
#
loop_
_entity.id
_entity.type
_entity.pdbx_description
1 polymer ?
#
loop_
_entity_poly.entity_id
_entity_poly.type
_entity_poly.pdbx_seq_one_letter_code
_entity_poly.pdbx_strand_id
1 'polypeptide(L)'
;MANTKQTVTDELEQFYNEPVPVTLIKDNWKKKDDLTVTVNGTNYQIKRGVEVMVPRSVALAIERSNKQEIEAEKYIESLKEA
;
A
#
# COMPACT_ATOMS: atom_id res chain seq x y z
N MET A 1 -8.10 7.85 -33.66
CA MET A 1 -8.39 7.60 -32.23
C MET A 1 -7.36 6.66 -31.57
N ALA A 2 -6.10 6.62 -32.05
CA ALA A 2 -5.05 5.76 -31.48
C ALA A 2 -4.19 6.50 -30.44
N ASN A 3 -3.91 7.79 -30.64
CA ASN A 3 -3.01 8.57 -29.78
C ASN A 3 -3.55 8.84 -28.37
N THR A 4 -4.87 8.90 -28.17
CA THR A 4 -5.46 9.22 -26.85
C THR A 4 -5.28 8.08 -25.84
N LYS A 5 -5.16 6.83 -26.29
CA LYS A 5 -4.99 5.69 -25.38
C LYS A 5 -3.56 5.60 -24.83
N GLN A 6 -2.57 5.95 -25.65
CA GLN A 6 -1.16 5.94 -25.26
C GLN A 6 -0.83 7.05 -24.27
N THR A 7 -1.34 8.27 -24.50
CA THR A 7 -1.10 9.39 -23.56
C THR A 7 -1.67 9.11 -22.17
N VAL A 8 -2.86 8.51 -22.09
CA VAL A 8 -3.50 8.19 -20.80
C VAL A 8 -2.75 7.08 -20.07
N THR A 9 -2.20 6.08 -20.77
CA THR A 9 -1.39 5.03 -20.13
C THR A 9 -0.08 5.59 -19.57
N ASP A 10 0.59 6.49 -20.29
CA ASP A 10 1.85 7.09 -19.85
C ASP A 10 1.65 7.99 -18.60
N GLU A 11 0.55 8.75 -18.57
CA GLU A 11 0.16 9.58 -17.41
C GLU A 11 -0.13 8.72 -16.18
N LEU A 12 -0.81 7.57 -16.35
CA LEU A 12 -1.09 6.64 -15.27
C LEU A 12 0.20 5.98 -14.75
N GLU A 13 1.10 5.56 -15.63
CA GLU A 13 2.38 4.98 -15.24
C GLU A 13 3.23 5.98 -14.44
N GLN A 14 3.28 7.25 -14.87
CA GLN A 14 3.94 8.30 -14.10
C GLN A 14 3.32 8.49 -12.72
N PHE A 15 1.98 8.55 -12.64
CA PHE A 15 1.27 8.69 -11.37
C PHE A 15 1.56 7.54 -10.40
N TYR A 16 1.59 6.30 -10.89
CA TYR A 16 1.83 5.12 -10.03
C TYR A 16 3.31 4.93 -9.66
N ASN A 17 4.24 5.47 -10.43
CA ASN A 17 5.67 5.41 -10.17
C ASN A 17 6.21 6.62 -9.39
N GLU A 18 5.40 7.66 -9.21
CA GLU A 18 5.75 8.82 -8.38
C GLU A 18 6.22 8.38 -6.99
N PRO A 19 7.40 8.83 -6.52
CA PRO A 19 7.91 8.45 -5.21
C PRO A 19 7.18 9.23 -4.12
N VAL A 20 6.53 8.52 -3.21
CA VAL A 20 5.73 9.07 -2.12
C VAL A 20 6.34 8.62 -0.78
N PRO A 21 6.43 9.51 0.22
CA PRO A 21 6.87 9.13 1.55
C PRO A 21 5.84 8.23 2.22
N VAL A 22 6.28 7.08 2.71
CA VAL A 22 5.46 6.16 3.52
C VAL A 22 6.14 5.95 4.86
N THR A 23 5.40 6.17 5.94
CA THR A 23 5.84 5.91 7.31
C THR A 23 4.98 4.82 7.91
N LEU A 24 5.61 3.68 8.20
CA LEU A 24 4.96 2.58 8.92
C LEU A 24 5.26 2.70 10.40
N ILE A 25 4.21 2.84 11.22
CA ILE A 25 4.36 2.88 12.67
C ILE A 25 4.87 1.52 13.17
N LYS A 26 5.88 1.57 14.04
CA LYS A 26 6.40 0.39 14.74
C LYS A 26 5.59 0.19 16.01
N ASP A 27 4.55 -0.65 15.92
CA ASP A 27 3.84 -1.08 17.12
C ASP A 27 4.66 -2.16 17.84
N ASN A 28 4.99 -1.88 19.10
CA ASN A 28 5.93 -2.66 19.89
C ASN A 28 5.46 -4.09 20.21
N TRP A 29 4.21 -4.44 19.88
CA TRP A 29 3.59 -5.72 20.24
C TRP A 29 3.10 -6.57 19.06
N LYS A 30 2.60 -5.96 17.96
CA LYS A 30 1.93 -6.70 16.86
C LYS A 30 2.69 -6.69 15.53
N LYS A 31 3.41 -5.63 15.18
CA LYS A 31 4.06 -5.48 13.87
C LYS A 31 5.52 -5.02 14.04
N LYS A 32 6.37 -5.94 14.52
CA LYS A 32 7.79 -5.69 14.80
C LYS A 32 8.70 -5.77 13.57
N ASP A 33 8.37 -6.64 12.63
CA ASP A 33 9.21 -6.92 11.47
C ASP A 33 8.95 -5.95 10.31
N ASP A 34 9.95 -5.82 9.44
CA ASP A 34 9.86 -5.06 8.19
C ASP A 34 8.71 -5.57 7.32
N LEU A 35 8.03 -4.67 6.62
CA LEU A 35 6.95 -5.04 5.72
C LEU A 35 7.52 -5.31 4.32
N THR A 36 7.34 -6.53 3.82
CA THR A 36 7.63 -6.85 2.42
C THR A 36 6.35 -6.74 1.61
N VAL A 37 6.37 -5.92 0.56
CA VAL A 37 5.25 -5.72 -0.37
C VAL A 37 5.69 -6.13 -1.76
N THR A 38 4.90 -6.96 -2.42
CA THR A 38 5.14 -7.36 -3.82
C THR A 38 4.16 -6.63 -4.73
N VAL A 39 4.67 -5.86 -5.68
CA VAL A 39 3.86 -5.17 -6.71
C VAL A 39 4.41 -5.54 -8.07
N ASN A 40 3.55 -6.09 -8.95
CA ASN A 40 3.90 -6.47 -10.32
C ASN A 40 5.17 -7.35 -10.44
N GLY A 41 5.42 -8.23 -9.44
CA GLY A 41 6.59 -9.11 -9.41
C GLY A 41 7.85 -8.52 -8.79
N THR A 42 7.83 -7.23 -8.41
CA THR A 42 8.93 -6.57 -7.69
C THR A 42 8.66 -6.56 -6.19
N ASN A 43 9.64 -7.01 -5.40
CA ASN A 43 9.57 -6.99 -3.95
C ASN A 43 10.19 -5.70 -3.38
N TYR A 44 9.45 -5.05 -2.48
CA TYR A 44 9.88 -3.88 -1.73
C TYR A 44 9.87 -4.19 -0.24
N GLN A 45 11.02 -4.05 0.43
CA GLN A 45 11.11 -4.19 1.88
C GLN A 45 11.13 -2.82 2.53
N ILE A 46 10.10 -2.52 3.31
CA ILE A 46 9.88 -1.22 3.95
C ILE A 46 10.18 -1.35 5.44
N LYS A 47 11.17 -0.59 5.89
CA LYS A 47 11.55 -0.53 7.29
C LYS A 47 10.50 0.23 8.11
N ARG A 48 10.09 -0.34 9.24
CA ARG A 48 9.16 0.32 10.16
C ARG A 48 9.87 1.37 11.01
N GLY A 49 9.17 2.44 11.35
CA GLY A 49 9.68 3.54 12.18
C GLY A 49 10.60 4.52 11.46
N VAL A 50 10.75 4.40 10.14
CA VAL A 50 11.50 5.34 9.29
C VAL A 50 10.61 5.76 8.14
N GLU A 51 10.70 7.02 7.73
CA GLU A 51 10.07 7.50 6.50
C GLU A 51 10.87 7.00 5.29
N VAL A 52 10.23 6.24 4.42
CA VAL A 52 10.87 5.66 3.22
C VAL A 52 10.10 6.12 1.99
N MET A 53 10.84 6.59 0.98
CA MET A 53 10.26 6.94 -0.32
C MET A 53 10.02 5.67 -1.13
N VAL A 54 8.77 5.40 -1.48
CA VAL A 54 8.36 4.24 -2.28
C VAL A 54 7.45 4.68 -3.43
N PRO A 55 7.37 3.91 -4.53
CA PRO A 55 6.41 4.21 -5.59
C PRO A 55 4.98 4.27 -5.07
N ARG A 56 4.16 5.18 -5.61
CA ARG A 56 2.76 5.37 -5.22
C ARG A 56 1.94 4.08 -5.31
N SER A 57 2.24 3.23 -6.28
CA SER A 57 1.65 1.89 -6.41
C SER A 57 1.83 1.02 -5.15
N VAL A 58 3.02 1.06 -4.56
CA VAL A 58 3.35 0.35 -3.31
C VAL A 58 2.64 0.99 -2.12
N ALA A 59 2.63 2.32 -2.03
CA ALA A 59 1.92 3.05 -0.98
C ALA A 59 0.41 2.73 -0.98
N LEU A 60 -0.22 2.71 -2.15
CA LEU A 60 -1.64 2.36 -2.30
C LEU A 60 -1.92 0.91 -1.91
N ALA A 61 -1.02 -0.03 -2.23
CA ALA A 61 -1.17 -1.42 -1.83
C ALA A 61 -1.20 -1.56 -0.29
N ILE A 62 -0.32 -0.84 0.41
CA ILE A 62 -0.27 -0.81 1.87
C ILE A 62 -1.54 -0.20 2.46
N GLU A 63 -1.97 0.96 1.94
CA GLU A 63 -3.18 1.64 2.40
C GLU A 63 -4.42 0.76 2.27
N ARG A 64 -4.59 0.14 1.10
CA ARG A 64 -5.72 -0.78 0.84
C ARG A 64 -5.68 -2.01 1.74
N SER A 65 -4.50 -2.57 1.96
CA SER A 65 -4.33 -3.70 2.89
C SER A 65 -4.76 -3.32 4.32
N ASN A 66 -4.32 -2.16 4.82
CA ASN A 66 -4.69 -1.69 6.16
C ASN A 66 -6.20 -1.44 6.26
N LYS A 67 -6.80 -0.83 5.22
CA LYS A 67 -8.25 -0.59 5.17
C LYS A 67 -9.03 -1.90 5.21
N GLN A 68 -8.58 -2.91 4.46
CA GLN A 68 -9.20 -4.23 4.45
C GLN A 68 -9.09 -4.92 5.81
N GLU A 69 -7.95 -4.85 6.50
CA GLU A 69 -7.80 -5.39 7.86
C GLU A 69 -8.80 -4.75 8.83
N ILE A 70 -8.95 -3.42 8.78
CA ILE A 70 -9.88 -2.66 9.65
C ILE A 70 -11.33 -3.04 9.37
N GLU A 71 -11.72 -3.13 8.09
CA GLU A 71 -13.07 -3.53 7.70
C GLU A 71 -13.38 -4.98 8.10
N ALA A 72 -12.41 -5.88 7.97
CA ALA A 72 -12.55 -7.27 8.42
C ALA A 72 -12.70 -7.37 9.95
N GLU A 73 -11.92 -6.60 10.72
CA GLU A 73 -12.03 -6.56 12.18
C GLU A 73 -13.42 -6.08 12.63
N LYS A 74 -13.94 -5.01 12.01
CA LYS A 74 -15.30 -4.51 12.27
C LYS A 74 -16.38 -5.54 11.93
N TYR A 75 -16.21 -6.27 10.82
CA TYR A 75 -17.16 -7.31 10.44
C TYR A 75 -17.16 -8.46 11.45
N ILE A 76 -15.98 -8.91 11.89
CA ILE A 76 -15.85 -9.95 12.92
C ILE A 76 -16.48 -9.50 14.24
N GLU A 77 -16.29 -8.24 14.64
CA GLU A 77 -16.91 -7.67 15.83
C GLU A 77 -18.45 -7.70 15.72
N SER A 78 -19.02 -7.28 14.59
CA SER A 78 -20.48 -7.35 14.36
C SER A 78 -21.04 -8.78 14.41
N LEU A 79 -20.26 -9.79 14.02
CA LEU A 79 -20.67 -11.20 14.09
C LEU A 79 -20.63 -11.76 15.51
N LYS A 80 -19.84 -11.18 16.41
CA LYS A 80 -19.77 -11.59 17.83
C LYS A 80 -20.91 -11.01 18.66
N GLU A 81 -21.46 -9.88 18.24
CA GLU A 81 -22.58 -9.21 18.91
C GLU A 81 -23.96 -9.72 18.46
N ALA A 82 -24.02 -10.54 17.40
CA ALA A 82 -25.23 -11.17 16.86
C ALA A 82 -25.48 -12.58 17.40
#